data_AF-A0A8J4V671-F1
#
_entry.id   AF-A0A8J4V671-F1
#
_cell.length_a   1.000
_cell.length_b   1.000
_cell.length_c   1.000
_cell.angle_alpha   90.00
_cell.angle_beta   90.00
_cell.angle_gamma   90.00
#
_symmetry.space_group_name_H-M   'P 1'
#
loop_
_entity.id
_entity.type
_entity.pdbx_description
1 polymer ?
#
loop_
_entity_poly.entity_id
_entity_poly.type
_entity_poly.pdbx_seq_one_letter_code
_entity_poly.pdbx_strand_id
1 'polypeptide(L)'
;LLDTVHQDLLLADQYSKLKIPHTTIRKLLSSLPPQESSMFRVDFRSTHVHYLNNLEEDAMYKRWRNNLNEILMPVFPGQLRYIRKNLYHAVYVLDPATVCGLESIDTITSLYENNFPVRFGVILYSTKFVKHMELTGGGIYSSAKENDSQNGDDISSLIIRLFIYIKENHGVKTAFQFLGNVNKLRIEGDGSLDDVPEMHHVEGAFVETVLPKVKSPPQDILLKLEREQTFKELSQEGSMFVFKLGLAKLQCCLLMNGLVFDSNQDALLNAMNDELPRIQEQVYYGHINSRTDVLDKFLSENGISRYNPQIIANGKPRFMSLSTAILGGESVLNDINYLHSPETINDLKPVTHLLAVDVATKKGVKLLHEGLRYLIEGSKGARVGMLFSANQDADLYSLLFVNVFEITASSFSHKKNALNFLDNFCSFYEQKYIFASSKAAENTQAFLDTVYELAEANGLPSNTFKSALTEVSIDQLRKHLNKVSHFLYKQLGQGFGVNAVITNGRVMFPIDESTFLSHDLHLLESVELKQRIKHIVEIVEEVNWQDIDPDTITRYVGSLLLVDDDLLHTSLSISLLGGEVFAGFSGFHKA
;
A
#
# COMPACT_ATOMS: atom_id res chain seq x y z
N LEU A 1 -1.64 -8.12 -37.50
CA LEU A 1 -0.33 -8.34 -38.17
C LEU A 1 0.17 -7.06 -38.80
N LEU A 2 -0.50 -6.46 -39.80
CA LEU A 2 -0.14 -5.13 -40.32
C LEU A 2 -0.21 -4.03 -39.26
N ASP A 3 -1.29 -4.00 -38.47
CA ASP A 3 -1.44 -3.04 -37.36
C ASP A 3 -0.36 -3.22 -36.28
N THR A 4 0.03 -4.46 -36.03
CA THR A 4 1.06 -4.86 -35.07
C THR A 4 2.45 -4.39 -35.52
N VAL A 5 2.78 -4.61 -36.79
CA VAL A 5 4.03 -4.11 -37.38
C VAL A 5 4.06 -2.58 -37.41
N HIS A 6 2.92 -1.93 -37.62
CA HIS A 6 2.83 -0.48 -37.57
C HIS A 6 3.07 0.06 -36.15
N GLN A 7 2.51 -0.59 -35.13
CA GLN A 7 2.79 -0.27 -33.73
C GLN A 7 4.28 -0.46 -33.41
N ASP A 8 4.89 -1.59 -33.75
CA ASP A 8 6.32 -1.85 -33.51
C ASP A 8 7.23 -0.82 -34.19
N LEU A 9 6.89 -0.38 -35.41
CA LEU A 9 7.63 0.66 -36.12
C LEU A 9 7.47 2.05 -35.47
N LEU A 10 6.27 2.39 -35.00
CA LEU A 10 6.04 3.62 -34.24
C LEU A 10 6.87 3.60 -32.94
N LEU A 11 6.92 2.47 -32.26
CA LEU A 11 7.70 2.29 -31.03
C LEU A 11 9.21 2.41 -31.29
N ALA A 12 9.72 1.77 -32.33
CA ALA A 12 11.11 1.91 -32.75
C ALA A 12 11.48 3.36 -33.13
N ASP A 13 10.58 4.07 -33.81
CA ASP A 13 10.75 5.48 -34.13
C ASP A 13 10.78 6.34 -32.86
N GLN A 14 9.91 6.05 -31.87
CA GLN A 14 9.95 6.70 -30.55
C GLN A 14 11.29 6.48 -29.85
N TYR A 15 11.82 5.26 -29.80
CA TYR A 15 13.13 4.99 -29.20
C TYR A 15 14.29 5.69 -29.92
N SER A 16 14.21 5.80 -31.25
CA SER A 16 15.22 6.53 -32.04
C SER A 16 15.24 8.02 -31.71
N LYS A 17 14.06 8.64 -31.50
CA LYS A 17 13.92 10.05 -31.07
C LYS A 17 14.51 10.30 -29.70
N LEU A 18 14.56 9.28 -28.84
CA LEU A 18 15.17 9.33 -27.51
C LEU A 18 16.70 9.13 -27.53
N LYS A 19 17.34 9.06 -28.71
CA LYS A 19 18.80 8.90 -28.91
C LYS A 19 19.39 7.64 -28.24
N ILE A 20 18.58 6.59 -28.07
CA ILE A 20 19.04 5.34 -27.48
C ILE A 20 19.85 4.56 -28.54
N PRO A 21 21.01 3.97 -28.18
CA PRO A 21 21.74 3.11 -29.10
C PRO A 21 20.89 1.95 -29.61
N HIS A 22 20.91 1.68 -30.92
CA HIS A 22 20.13 0.61 -31.55
C HIS A 22 20.41 -0.78 -30.96
N THR A 23 21.62 -1.01 -30.44
CA THR A 23 21.99 -2.24 -29.73
C THR A 23 21.21 -2.44 -28.44
N THR A 24 20.99 -1.37 -27.68
CA THR A 24 20.20 -1.37 -26.45
C THR A 24 18.71 -1.54 -26.74
N ILE A 25 18.19 -0.87 -27.77
CA ILE A 25 16.79 -1.04 -28.21
C ILE A 25 16.51 -2.50 -28.56
N ARG A 26 17.41 -3.16 -29.28
CA ARG A 26 17.26 -4.57 -29.63
C ARG A 26 17.32 -5.48 -28.40
N LYS A 27 18.20 -5.19 -27.43
CA LYS A 27 18.26 -5.94 -26.16
C LYS A 27 16.97 -5.79 -25.37
N LEU A 28 16.41 -4.59 -25.31
CA LEU A 28 15.18 -4.29 -24.59
C LEU A 28 13.98 -5.01 -25.22
N LEU A 29 13.78 -4.85 -26.53
CA LEU A 29 12.70 -5.52 -27.28
C LEU A 29 12.81 -7.06 -27.33
N SER A 30 14.01 -7.62 -27.10
CA SER A 30 14.22 -9.07 -27.06
C SER A 30 14.20 -9.66 -25.66
N SER A 31 14.10 -8.82 -24.63
CA SER A 31 13.96 -9.29 -23.27
C SER A 31 12.56 -9.84 -23.04
N LEU A 32 12.47 -11.07 -22.53
CA LEU A 32 11.21 -11.60 -22.03
C LEU A 32 11.01 -11.04 -20.63
N PRO A 33 9.86 -10.41 -20.33
CA PRO A 33 9.56 -10.01 -18.97
C PRO A 33 9.52 -11.25 -18.07
N PRO A 34 9.90 -11.11 -16.79
CA PRO A 34 9.80 -12.20 -15.84
C PRO A 34 8.36 -12.74 -15.83
N GLN A 35 8.21 -14.07 -15.76
CA GLN A 35 6.89 -14.68 -15.63
C GLN A 35 6.15 -14.03 -14.45
N GLU A 36 4.92 -13.60 -14.68
CA GLU A 36 4.03 -13.01 -13.67
C GLU A 36 3.63 -14.05 -12.60
N SER A 37 4.57 -14.55 -11.81
CA SER A 37 4.26 -15.35 -10.63
C SER A 37 3.94 -14.40 -9.46
N SER A 38 3.04 -13.44 -9.66
CA SER A 38 2.84 -12.32 -8.73
C SER A 38 1.77 -12.61 -7.69
N MET A 39 1.91 -13.71 -6.97
CA MET A 39 1.26 -13.80 -5.67
C MET A 39 2.08 -12.97 -4.68
N PHE A 40 1.61 -11.76 -4.42
CA PHE A 40 2.21 -10.85 -3.45
C PHE A 40 1.92 -11.34 -2.03
N ARG A 41 2.93 -11.28 -1.16
CA ARG A 41 2.82 -11.69 0.24
C ARG A 41 2.98 -10.48 1.14
N VAL A 42 2.02 -10.26 2.03
CA VAL A 42 2.08 -9.21 3.03
C VAL A 42 3.11 -9.59 4.10
N ASP A 43 4.09 -8.73 4.31
CA ASP A 43 5.06 -8.89 5.39
C ASP A 43 4.42 -8.43 6.70
N PHE A 44 4.01 -9.39 7.51
CA PHE A 44 3.38 -9.15 8.81
C PHE A 44 4.33 -9.41 9.99
N ARG A 45 5.65 -9.60 9.75
CA ARG A 45 6.62 -9.87 10.83
C ARG A 45 6.69 -8.69 11.78
N SER A 46 6.11 -8.83 12.98
CA SER A 46 6.18 -7.82 14.02
C SER A 46 5.97 -8.43 15.42
N THR A 47 6.25 -7.64 16.44
CA THR A 47 5.99 -7.96 17.86
C THR A 47 4.49 -8.05 18.17
N HIS A 48 3.64 -7.49 17.32
CA HIS A 48 2.18 -7.43 17.47
C HIS A 48 1.49 -8.73 17.02
N VAL A 49 2.24 -9.71 16.50
CA VAL A 49 1.71 -11.03 16.15
C VAL A 49 1.72 -11.93 17.38
N HIS A 50 0.54 -12.34 17.83
CA HIS A 50 0.37 -13.21 18.98
C HIS A 50 0.18 -14.65 18.52
N TYR A 51 1.25 -15.46 18.52
CA TYR A 51 1.20 -16.89 18.16
C TYR A 51 0.66 -17.75 19.30
N LEU A 52 -0.30 -18.63 19.00
CA LEU A 52 -0.89 -19.59 19.94
C LEU A 52 -0.01 -20.84 20.15
N ASN A 53 0.57 -21.36 19.07
CA ASN A 53 1.36 -22.59 19.06
C ASN A 53 2.71 -22.42 18.31
N ASN A 54 3.60 -23.38 18.53
CA ASN A 54 4.83 -23.55 17.77
C ASN A 54 5.06 -25.05 17.50
N LEU A 55 4.95 -25.47 16.23
CA LEU A 55 5.04 -26.89 15.85
C LEU A 55 6.44 -27.47 16.11
N GLU A 56 7.48 -26.64 16.14
CA GLU A 56 8.86 -27.06 16.33
C GLU A 56 9.22 -27.25 17.81
N GLU A 57 8.63 -26.43 18.69
CA GLU A 57 9.02 -26.33 20.11
C GLU A 57 8.03 -27.00 21.07
N ASP A 58 6.72 -26.93 20.79
CA ASP A 58 5.72 -27.36 21.76
C ASP A 58 5.76 -28.88 22.01
N ALA A 59 5.60 -29.26 23.29
CA ALA A 59 5.62 -30.66 23.73
C ALA A 59 4.51 -31.51 23.08
N MET A 60 3.39 -30.88 22.69
CA MET A 60 2.26 -31.51 22.01
C MET A 60 2.66 -32.19 20.70
N TYR A 61 3.56 -31.56 19.92
CA TYR A 61 3.98 -32.05 18.60
C TYR A 61 5.21 -32.95 18.64
N LYS A 62 5.70 -33.32 19.83
CA LYS A 62 6.93 -34.14 19.98
C LYS A 62 6.82 -35.52 19.32
N ARG A 63 5.60 -36.05 19.15
CA ARG A 63 5.33 -37.33 18.48
C ARG A 63 5.47 -37.26 16.96
N TRP A 64 5.41 -36.06 16.38
CA TRP A 64 5.49 -35.86 14.93
C TRP A 64 6.92 -36.00 14.45
N ARG A 65 7.08 -36.51 13.24
CA ARG A 65 8.39 -36.67 12.62
C ARG A 65 8.89 -35.33 12.10
N ASN A 66 10.20 -35.14 12.14
CA ASN A 66 10.88 -33.92 11.65
C ASN A 66 11.41 -34.07 10.21
N ASN A 67 11.06 -35.16 9.51
CA ASN A 67 11.54 -35.42 8.17
C ASN A 67 10.71 -34.65 7.13
N LEU A 68 11.32 -33.66 6.48
CA LEU A 68 10.66 -32.84 5.45
C LEU A 68 10.31 -33.62 4.19
N ASN A 69 11.06 -34.70 3.88
CA ASN A 69 10.81 -35.50 2.68
C ASN A 69 9.42 -36.19 2.71
N GLU A 70 8.80 -36.30 3.89
CA GLU A 70 7.41 -36.77 4.00
C GLU A 70 6.42 -35.87 3.27
N ILE A 71 6.77 -34.59 3.00
CA ILE A 71 5.92 -33.70 2.21
C ILE A 71 5.82 -34.11 0.74
N LEU A 72 6.83 -34.81 0.21
CA LEU A 72 6.94 -35.18 -1.21
C LEU A 72 6.20 -36.48 -1.55
N MET A 73 5.83 -37.29 -0.55
CA MET A 73 5.18 -38.59 -0.79
C MET A 73 3.75 -38.40 -1.30
N PRO A 74 3.24 -39.17 -2.27
CA PRO A 74 1.83 -39.04 -2.67
C PRO A 74 0.88 -39.39 -1.51
N VAL A 75 -0.19 -38.62 -1.34
CA VAL A 75 -1.28 -38.88 -0.37
C VAL A 75 -2.62 -38.74 -1.07
N PHE A 76 -3.67 -39.34 -0.49
CA PHE A 76 -5.02 -39.15 -1.00
C PHE A 76 -5.43 -37.67 -0.85
N PRO A 77 -6.14 -37.09 -1.84
CA PRO A 77 -6.68 -35.74 -1.74
C PRO A 77 -7.47 -35.55 -0.43
N GLY A 78 -7.18 -34.48 0.30
CA GLY A 78 -7.79 -34.16 1.60
C GLY A 78 -7.07 -34.73 2.84
N GLN A 79 -6.05 -35.58 2.67
CA GLN A 79 -5.25 -36.05 3.80
C GLN A 79 -4.13 -35.06 4.15
N LEU A 80 -4.14 -34.57 5.40
CA LEU A 80 -3.13 -33.65 5.92
C LEU A 80 -1.85 -34.38 6.34
N ARG A 81 -0.72 -33.66 6.28
CA ARG A 81 0.59 -34.15 6.72
C ARG A 81 0.98 -33.54 8.06
N TYR A 82 1.33 -34.39 9.00
CA TYR A 82 1.74 -34.00 10.34
C TYR A 82 3.26 -34.02 10.45
N ILE A 83 3.88 -32.90 10.10
CA ILE A 83 5.34 -32.71 10.15
C ILE A 83 5.66 -31.72 11.26
N ARG A 84 6.67 -32.04 12.06
CA ARG A 84 7.17 -31.17 13.15
C ARG A 84 8.03 -30.02 12.62
N LYS A 85 7.45 -29.18 11.76
CA LYS A 85 8.05 -27.98 11.17
C LYS A 85 6.96 -26.93 10.92
N ASN A 86 7.28 -25.66 11.14
CA ASN A 86 6.38 -24.55 10.84
C ASN A 86 6.34 -24.28 9.32
N LEU A 87 5.60 -25.10 8.58
CA LEU A 87 5.42 -24.95 7.12
C LEU A 87 4.32 -23.94 6.77
N TYR A 88 3.27 -23.91 7.58
CA TYR A 88 2.09 -23.08 7.37
C TYR A 88 1.93 -22.14 8.56
N HIS A 89 1.90 -20.85 8.29
CA HIS A 89 1.59 -19.80 9.25
C HIS A 89 0.23 -19.22 8.89
N ALA A 90 -0.77 -19.45 9.74
CA ALA A 90 -2.11 -18.86 9.62
C ALA A 90 -2.24 -17.75 10.66
N VAL A 91 -2.08 -16.51 10.22
CA VAL A 91 -2.23 -15.33 11.08
C VAL A 91 -3.53 -14.62 10.76
N TYR A 92 -4.44 -14.58 11.73
CA TYR A 92 -5.73 -13.91 11.58
C TYR A 92 -5.61 -12.46 12.02
N VAL A 93 -6.03 -11.53 11.16
CA VAL A 93 -6.14 -10.11 11.49
C VAL A 93 -7.60 -9.80 11.74
N LEU A 94 -7.95 -9.48 12.98
CA LEU A 94 -9.33 -9.33 13.40
C LEU A 94 -9.51 -8.25 14.47
N ASP A 95 -10.72 -7.69 14.51
CA ASP A 95 -11.17 -6.86 15.62
C ASP A 95 -11.93 -7.76 16.63
N PRO A 96 -11.47 -7.86 17.90
CA PRO A 96 -12.09 -8.75 18.88
C PRO A 96 -13.48 -8.28 19.32
N ALA A 97 -13.91 -7.05 18.96
CA ALA A 97 -15.27 -6.59 19.19
C ALA A 97 -16.22 -6.89 18.01
N THR A 98 -15.75 -7.54 16.94
CA THR A 98 -16.60 -7.90 15.78
C THR A 98 -16.99 -9.37 15.85
N VAL A 99 -18.23 -9.69 15.45
CA VAL A 99 -18.77 -11.07 15.44
C VAL A 99 -17.85 -12.01 14.66
N CYS A 100 -17.48 -11.62 13.43
CA CYS A 100 -16.55 -12.38 12.60
C CYS A 100 -15.18 -12.62 13.28
N GLY A 101 -14.68 -11.67 14.06
CA GLY A 101 -13.42 -11.83 14.80
C GLY A 101 -13.55 -12.89 15.89
N LEU A 102 -14.63 -12.86 16.66
CA LEU A 102 -14.91 -13.83 17.73
C LEU A 102 -15.16 -15.24 17.17
N GLU A 103 -15.91 -15.39 16.08
CA GLU A 103 -16.10 -16.68 15.39
C GLU A 103 -14.78 -17.27 14.86
N SER A 104 -13.89 -16.40 14.37
CA SER A 104 -12.55 -16.83 13.93
C SER A 104 -11.72 -17.36 15.11
N ILE A 105 -11.83 -16.76 16.29
CA ILE A 105 -11.14 -17.23 17.51
C ILE A 105 -11.64 -18.62 17.93
N ASP A 106 -12.95 -18.87 17.87
CA ASP A 106 -13.50 -20.19 18.17
C ASP A 106 -13.06 -21.24 17.15
N THR A 107 -13.01 -20.86 15.87
CA THR A 107 -12.48 -21.71 14.80
C THR A 107 -11.01 -22.06 15.05
N ILE A 108 -10.18 -21.08 15.41
CA ILE A 108 -8.77 -21.29 15.77
C ILE A 108 -8.64 -22.24 16.96
N THR A 109 -9.46 -22.05 18.00
CA THR A 109 -9.43 -22.86 19.22
C THR A 109 -9.79 -24.32 18.91
N SER A 110 -10.85 -24.54 18.14
CA SER A 110 -11.27 -25.87 17.67
C SER A 110 -10.19 -26.56 16.82
N LEU A 111 -9.57 -25.84 15.88
CA LEU A 111 -8.51 -26.39 15.04
C LEU A 111 -7.24 -26.71 15.84
N TYR A 112 -6.89 -25.88 16.82
CA TYR A 112 -5.77 -26.11 17.72
C TYR A 112 -6.00 -27.36 18.59
N GLU A 113 -7.20 -27.55 19.15
CA GLU A 113 -7.55 -28.75 19.92
C GLU A 113 -7.48 -30.03 19.07
N ASN A 114 -7.81 -29.93 17.78
CA ASN A 114 -7.71 -31.02 16.81
C ASN A 114 -6.27 -31.29 16.31
N ASN A 115 -5.25 -30.63 16.87
CA ASN A 115 -3.83 -30.75 16.48
C ASN A 115 -3.57 -30.50 14.98
N PHE A 116 -4.22 -29.50 14.40
CA PHE A 116 -4.04 -29.14 13.00
C PHE A 116 -2.58 -28.72 12.70
N PRO A 117 -1.96 -29.12 11.58
CA PRO A 117 -0.53 -28.89 11.30
C PRO A 117 -0.24 -27.47 10.78
N VAL A 118 -0.73 -26.48 11.50
CA VAL A 118 -0.60 -25.06 11.17
C VAL A 118 -0.19 -24.29 12.42
N ARG A 119 0.66 -23.28 12.24
CA ARG A 119 0.99 -22.32 13.28
C ARG A 119 -0.03 -21.18 13.27
N PHE A 120 -0.87 -21.13 14.30
CA PHE A 120 -1.90 -20.11 14.47
C PHE A 120 -1.34 -18.86 15.15
N GLY A 121 -1.68 -17.70 14.60
CA GLY A 121 -1.42 -16.40 15.22
C GLY A 121 -2.59 -15.46 15.05
N VAL A 122 -2.66 -14.45 15.91
CA VAL A 122 -3.68 -13.40 15.83
C VAL A 122 -3.01 -12.03 15.93
N ILE A 123 -3.49 -11.09 15.11
CA ILE A 123 -3.21 -9.67 15.21
C ILE A 123 -4.53 -8.98 15.54
N LEU A 124 -4.59 -8.33 16.69
CA LEU A 124 -5.80 -7.64 17.16
C LEU A 124 -5.71 -6.15 16.86
N TYR A 125 -6.80 -5.56 16.40
CA TYR A 125 -6.89 -4.12 16.19
C TYR A 125 -8.28 -3.57 16.55
N SER A 126 -8.35 -2.25 16.77
CA SER A 126 -9.61 -1.53 16.99
C SER A 126 -10.09 -0.88 15.69
N THR A 127 -11.25 -1.30 15.17
CA THR A 127 -11.84 -0.70 13.95
C THR A 127 -12.19 0.77 14.15
N LYS A 128 -12.68 1.14 15.35
CA LYS A 128 -13.04 2.53 15.68
C LYS A 128 -11.81 3.42 15.68
N PHE A 129 -10.70 2.95 16.25
CA PHE A 129 -9.43 3.67 16.24
C PHE A 129 -8.91 3.85 14.81
N VAL A 130 -8.96 2.80 13.98
CA VAL A 130 -8.53 2.91 12.58
C VAL A 130 -9.38 3.90 11.79
N LYS A 131 -10.71 3.90 11.95
CA LYS A 131 -11.60 4.89 11.31
C LYS A 131 -11.27 6.31 11.74
N HIS A 132 -10.94 6.53 13.02
CA HIS A 132 -10.49 7.83 13.50
C HIS A 132 -9.16 8.26 12.82
N MET A 133 -8.24 7.32 12.63
CA MET A 133 -6.97 7.58 11.92
C MET A 133 -7.16 7.87 10.43
N GLU A 134 -8.10 7.20 9.76
CA GLU A 134 -8.46 7.47 8.36
C GLU A 134 -9.04 8.89 8.18
N LEU A 135 -9.88 9.32 9.12
CA LEU A 135 -10.48 10.66 9.12
C LEU A 135 -9.45 11.75 9.43
N THR A 136 -8.50 11.47 10.33
CA THR A 136 -7.42 12.40 10.72
C THR A 136 -6.26 12.38 9.70
N GLY A 137 -6.32 11.48 8.71
CA GLY A 137 -5.34 11.39 7.63
C GLY A 137 -3.94 11.11 8.15
N GLY A 138 -3.75 10.08 8.98
CA GLY A 138 -2.42 9.56 9.37
C GLY A 138 -1.54 10.47 10.23
N GLY A 139 -1.91 11.73 10.43
CA GLY A 139 -1.18 12.65 11.30
C GLY A 139 -1.50 12.40 12.76
N ILE A 140 -0.47 12.20 13.58
CA ILE A 140 -0.53 12.40 15.03
C ILE A 140 -0.55 13.92 15.29
N TYR A 141 -1.46 14.65 14.65
CA TYR A 141 -1.70 16.02 15.08
C TYR A 141 -2.47 15.92 16.38
N SER A 142 -1.75 16.29 17.43
CA SER A 142 -2.27 16.41 18.78
C SER A 142 -3.44 17.40 18.78
N SER A 143 -4.66 16.92 18.54
CA SER A 143 -5.85 17.50 19.17
C SER A 143 -5.90 17.07 20.64
N ALA A 144 -4.76 17.18 21.32
CA ALA A 144 -4.72 17.24 22.76
C ALA A 144 -5.27 18.62 23.12
N LYS A 145 -6.59 18.73 23.32
CA LYS A 145 -7.20 19.39 24.48
C LYS A 145 -8.69 19.72 24.40
N GLU A 146 -9.41 19.44 23.31
CA GLU A 146 -10.86 19.73 23.29
C GLU A 146 -11.61 18.55 22.66
N ASN A 147 -11.99 17.59 23.52
CA ASN A 147 -13.08 16.57 23.41
C ASN A 147 -12.76 15.20 24.03
N ASP A 148 -11.71 15.10 24.87
CA ASP A 148 -11.37 13.88 25.66
C ASP A 148 -12.37 13.54 26.79
N SER A 149 -13.60 14.05 26.74
CA SER A 149 -14.63 13.85 27.78
C SER A 149 -15.93 13.19 27.30
N GLN A 150 -16.03 12.74 26.04
CA GLN A 150 -17.27 12.09 25.55
C GLN A 150 -17.12 10.79 24.73
N ASN A 151 -15.91 10.29 24.46
CA ASN A 151 -15.76 8.97 23.82
C ASN A 151 -15.24 7.98 24.87
N GLY A 152 -16.12 7.16 25.43
CA GLY A 152 -15.73 6.04 26.31
C GLY A 152 -14.69 5.15 25.62
N ASP A 153 -13.77 4.57 26.40
CA ASP A 153 -12.73 3.68 25.89
C ASP A 153 -13.37 2.63 24.95
N ASP A 154 -12.86 2.52 23.72
CA ASP A 154 -13.37 1.57 22.74
C ASP A 154 -13.32 0.14 23.30
N ILE A 155 -14.43 -0.61 23.17
CA ILE A 155 -14.54 -2.01 23.64
C ILE A 155 -13.41 -2.87 23.05
N SER A 156 -13.10 -2.69 21.76
CA SER A 156 -11.97 -3.36 21.09
C SER A 156 -10.64 -3.06 21.78
N SER A 157 -10.37 -1.79 22.08
CA SER A 157 -9.14 -1.37 22.74
C SER A 157 -9.05 -1.93 24.17
N LEU A 158 -10.18 -2.04 24.87
CA LEU A 158 -10.27 -2.65 26.20
C LEU A 158 -10.01 -4.15 26.14
N ILE A 159 -10.61 -4.89 25.20
CA ILE A 159 -10.36 -6.34 25.03
C ILE A 159 -8.88 -6.59 24.72
N ILE A 160 -8.26 -5.76 23.85
CA ILE A 160 -6.84 -5.89 23.51
C ILE A 160 -5.96 -5.65 24.73
N ARG A 161 -6.25 -4.62 25.54
CA ARG A 161 -5.50 -4.34 26.79
C ARG A 161 -5.58 -5.52 27.76
N LEU A 162 -6.79 -6.05 27.99
CA LEU A 162 -7.00 -7.20 28.86
C LEU A 162 -6.28 -8.45 28.32
N PHE A 163 -6.31 -8.66 27.01
CA PHE A 163 -5.61 -9.77 26.37
C PHE A 163 -4.09 -9.69 26.56
N ILE A 164 -3.49 -8.50 26.37
CA ILE A 164 -2.05 -8.30 26.57
C ILE A 164 -1.69 -8.52 28.04
N TYR A 165 -2.48 -8.00 28.98
CA TYR A 165 -2.29 -8.22 30.40
C TYR A 165 -2.32 -9.70 30.80
N ILE A 166 -3.32 -10.45 30.32
CA ILE A 166 -3.44 -11.89 30.59
C ILE A 166 -2.26 -12.64 29.95
N LYS A 167 -1.84 -12.25 28.74
CA LYS A 167 -0.70 -12.86 28.05
C LYS A 167 0.59 -12.73 28.87
N GLU A 168 0.87 -11.54 29.40
CA GLU A 168 2.09 -11.28 30.17
C GLU A 168 2.10 -11.98 31.54
N ASN A 169 0.95 -12.03 32.23
CA ASN A 169 0.88 -12.56 33.60
C ASN A 169 0.53 -14.04 33.70
N HIS A 170 -0.34 -14.54 32.81
CA HIS A 170 -0.92 -15.89 32.90
C HIS A 170 -0.59 -16.78 31.70
N GLY A 171 0.01 -16.22 30.66
CA GLY A 171 0.47 -16.91 29.46
C GLY A 171 -0.50 -16.84 28.29
N VAL A 172 -0.01 -17.28 27.12
CA VAL A 172 -0.73 -17.14 25.84
C VAL A 172 -2.01 -17.96 25.80
N LYS A 173 -1.98 -19.21 26.24
CA LYS A 173 -3.14 -20.12 26.16
C LYS A 173 -4.37 -19.57 26.90
N THR A 174 -4.14 -18.93 28.05
CA THR A 174 -5.24 -18.30 28.80
C THR A 174 -5.73 -17.01 28.17
N ALA A 175 -4.85 -16.28 27.49
CA ALA A 175 -5.26 -15.09 26.75
C ALA A 175 -6.21 -15.47 25.59
N PHE A 176 -5.96 -16.59 24.91
CA PHE A 176 -6.87 -17.12 23.88
C PHE A 176 -8.17 -17.67 24.48
N GLN A 177 -8.11 -18.36 25.63
CA GLN A 177 -9.32 -18.78 26.36
C GLN A 177 -10.20 -17.58 26.77
N PHE A 178 -9.60 -16.46 27.14
CA PHE A 178 -10.34 -15.22 27.43
C PHE A 178 -11.14 -14.75 26.22
N LEU A 179 -10.53 -14.73 25.03
CA LEU A 179 -11.24 -14.35 23.82
C LEU A 179 -12.40 -15.31 23.46
N GLY A 180 -12.21 -16.62 23.64
CA GLY A 180 -13.29 -17.60 23.47
C GLY A 180 -14.41 -17.44 24.51
N ASN A 181 -14.08 -17.15 25.76
CA ASN A 181 -15.07 -16.89 26.81
C ASN A 181 -15.89 -15.62 26.54
N VAL A 182 -15.30 -14.58 25.93
CA VAL A 182 -16.04 -13.40 25.49
C VAL A 182 -17.12 -13.80 24.47
N ASN A 183 -16.79 -14.66 23.50
CA ASN A 183 -17.79 -15.12 22.53
C ASN A 183 -18.86 -16.00 23.19
N LYS A 184 -18.46 -16.87 24.12
CA LYS A 184 -19.39 -17.73 24.85
C LYS A 184 -20.41 -16.91 25.65
N LEU A 185 -19.96 -15.94 26.44
CA LEU A 185 -20.84 -15.09 27.24
C LEU A 185 -21.74 -14.21 26.37
N ARG A 186 -21.27 -13.80 25.19
CA ARG A 186 -22.08 -13.09 24.19
C ARG A 186 -23.23 -13.97 23.67
N ILE A 187 -22.96 -15.25 23.38
CA ILE A 187 -23.98 -16.21 22.92
C ILE A 187 -24.95 -16.59 24.04
N GLU A 188 -24.47 -16.63 25.29
CA GLU A 188 -25.28 -16.96 26.47
C GLU A 188 -26.14 -15.77 26.97
N GLY A 189 -25.77 -14.53 26.63
CA GLY A 189 -26.63 -13.36 26.80
C GLY A 189 -27.82 -13.41 25.83
N ASP A 190 -28.98 -12.86 26.23
CA ASP A 190 -30.26 -12.85 25.47
C ASP A 190 -30.22 -12.11 24.10
N GLY A 191 -29.03 -11.88 23.54
CA GLY A 191 -28.80 -11.21 22.26
C GLY A 191 -28.96 -12.12 21.04
N SER A 192 -29.20 -11.51 19.88
CA SER A 192 -29.18 -12.21 18.59
C SER A 192 -27.75 -12.67 18.24
N LEU A 193 -27.61 -13.67 17.35
CA LEU A 193 -26.28 -14.13 16.88
C LEU A 193 -25.44 -13.00 16.26
N ASP A 194 -26.08 -11.93 15.79
CA ASP A 194 -25.44 -10.76 15.17
C ASP A 194 -25.08 -9.64 16.16
N ASP A 195 -25.39 -9.81 17.46
CA ASP A 195 -25.16 -8.76 18.46
C ASP A 195 -23.66 -8.62 18.79
N VAL A 196 -23.21 -7.37 18.87
CA VAL A 196 -21.83 -6.96 19.19
C VAL A 196 -21.56 -7.16 20.68
N PRO A 197 -20.35 -7.59 21.10
CA PRO A 197 -20.00 -7.73 22.51
C PRO A 197 -20.12 -6.42 23.28
N GLU A 198 -20.96 -6.42 24.30
CA GLU A 198 -21.05 -5.36 25.30
C GLU A 198 -19.99 -5.46 26.42
N MET A 199 -19.80 -4.37 27.16
CA MET A 199 -18.82 -4.24 28.25
C MET A 199 -19.00 -5.31 29.35
N HIS A 200 -20.23 -5.67 29.68
CA HIS A 200 -20.51 -6.64 30.73
C HIS A 200 -20.06 -8.07 30.36
N HIS A 201 -20.11 -8.45 29.07
CA HIS A 201 -19.57 -9.73 28.59
C HIS A 201 -18.05 -9.79 28.74
N VAL A 202 -17.37 -8.66 28.49
CA VAL A 202 -15.90 -8.57 28.57
C VAL A 202 -15.44 -8.64 30.02
N GLU A 203 -16.09 -7.91 30.92
CA GLU A 203 -15.82 -7.99 32.36
C GLU A 203 -16.12 -9.38 32.91
N GLY A 204 -17.24 -9.98 32.51
CA GLY A 204 -17.59 -11.36 32.86
C GLY A 204 -16.53 -12.36 32.42
N ALA A 205 -16.07 -12.28 31.16
CA ALA A 205 -15.05 -13.17 30.62
C ALA A 205 -13.70 -13.00 31.32
N PHE A 206 -13.34 -11.76 31.68
CA PHE A 206 -12.14 -11.47 32.43
C PHE A 206 -12.20 -12.08 33.83
N VAL A 207 -13.34 -11.92 34.50
CA VAL A 207 -13.58 -12.51 35.81
C VAL A 207 -13.50 -14.04 35.70
N GLU A 208 -14.22 -14.70 34.80
CA GLU A 208 -14.18 -16.16 34.65
C GLU A 208 -12.78 -16.72 34.34
N THR A 209 -11.98 -16.02 33.54
CA THR A 209 -10.62 -16.48 33.19
C THR A 209 -9.59 -16.24 34.28
N VAL A 210 -9.73 -15.17 35.06
CA VAL A 210 -8.76 -14.75 36.08
C VAL A 210 -9.10 -15.32 37.47
N LEU A 211 -10.39 -15.53 37.77
CA LEU A 211 -10.90 -16.14 39.01
C LEU A 211 -10.15 -17.41 39.44
N PRO A 212 -9.87 -18.39 38.57
CA PRO A 212 -9.18 -19.61 38.99
C PRO A 212 -7.69 -19.40 39.32
N LYS A 213 -7.09 -18.24 39.00
CA LYS A 213 -5.63 -18.04 39.01
C LYS A 213 -5.13 -16.94 39.93
N VAL A 214 -6.00 -16.07 40.44
CA VAL A 214 -5.58 -14.87 41.18
C VAL A 214 -6.14 -14.84 42.61
N LYS A 215 -5.35 -14.33 43.55
CA LYS A 215 -5.71 -14.17 44.98
C LYS A 215 -6.37 -12.83 45.32
N SER A 216 -6.19 -11.81 44.48
CA SER A 216 -6.80 -10.48 44.58
C SER A 216 -8.10 -10.38 43.76
N PRO A 217 -9.05 -9.51 44.14
CA PRO A 217 -10.29 -9.35 43.41
C PRO A 217 -10.02 -8.79 41.99
N PRO A 218 -10.66 -9.35 40.95
CA PRO A 218 -10.44 -8.95 39.55
C PRO A 218 -10.87 -7.50 39.26
N GLN A 219 -11.75 -6.93 40.08
CA GLN A 219 -12.20 -5.53 39.98
C GLN A 219 -11.07 -4.53 40.27
N ASP A 220 -10.19 -4.83 41.22
CA ASP A 220 -9.01 -3.99 41.52
C ASP A 220 -7.99 -4.01 40.38
N ILE A 221 -7.99 -5.08 39.57
CA ILE A 221 -7.10 -5.23 38.42
C ILE A 221 -7.63 -4.41 37.25
N LEU A 222 -8.95 -4.42 37.00
CA LEU A 222 -9.57 -3.56 35.99
C LEU A 222 -9.31 -2.08 36.27
N LEU A 223 -9.49 -1.64 37.54
CA LEU A 223 -9.21 -0.27 37.96
C LEU A 223 -7.72 0.12 37.85
N LYS A 224 -6.80 -0.83 38.02
CA LYS A 224 -5.36 -0.60 37.77
C LYS A 224 -5.07 -0.48 36.28
N LEU A 225 -5.67 -1.35 35.47
CA LEU A 225 -5.49 -1.35 34.03
C LEU A 225 -6.03 -0.09 33.38
N GLU A 226 -7.15 0.46 33.87
CA GLU A 226 -7.67 1.75 33.44
C GLU A 226 -6.66 2.90 33.65
N ARG A 227 -5.86 2.84 34.73
CA ARG A 227 -4.85 3.85 35.06
C ARG A 227 -3.52 3.63 34.34
N GLU A 228 -3.24 2.41 33.93
CA GLU A 228 -1.99 2.06 33.24
C GLU A 228 -2.04 2.45 31.76
N GLN A 229 -1.15 3.37 31.36
CA GLN A 229 -1.05 3.88 29.99
C GLN A 229 -0.26 2.96 29.05
N THR A 230 0.65 2.13 29.58
CA THR A 230 1.51 1.22 28.80
C THR A 230 0.71 0.26 27.92
N PHE A 231 -0.32 -0.38 28.46
CA PHE A 231 -1.16 -1.29 27.68
C PHE A 231 -2.04 -0.56 26.67
N LYS A 232 -2.39 0.71 26.94
CA LYS A 232 -3.12 1.56 25.99
C LYS A 232 -2.25 1.91 24.79
N GLU A 233 -0.99 2.26 25.02
CA GLU A 233 0.00 2.50 23.96
C GLU A 233 0.21 1.25 23.11
N LEU A 234 0.43 0.08 23.72
CA LEU A 234 0.59 -1.18 22.98
C LEU A 234 -0.64 -1.56 22.13
N SER A 235 -1.85 -1.28 22.62
CA SER A 235 -3.10 -1.48 21.88
C SER A 235 -3.21 -0.52 20.67
N GLN A 236 -2.79 0.73 20.86
CA GLN A 236 -2.73 1.73 19.78
C GLN A 236 -1.65 1.39 18.75
N GLU A 237 -0.48 0.92 19.18
CA GLU A 237 0.61 0.48 18.31
C GLU A 237 0.19 -0.72 17.46
N GLY A 238 -0.48 -1.72 18.05
CA GLY A 238 -1.04 -2.85 17.31
C GLY A 238 -2.07 -2.43 16.27
N SER A 239 -2.95 -1.49 16.63
CA SER A 239 -3.94 -0.95 15.70
C SER A 239 -3.29 -0.11 14.58
N MET A 240 -2.24 0.66 14.91
CA MET A 240 -1.44 1.41 13.94
C MET A 240 -0.70 0.47 12.98
N PHE A 241 -0.20 -0.66 13.48
CA PHE A 241 0.45 -1.67 12.65
C PHE A 241 -0.52 -2.24 11.60
N VAL A 242 -1.74 -2.63 11.99
CA VAL A 242 -2.76 -3.10 11.04
C VAL A 242 -3.18 -2.00 10.05
N PHE A 243 -3.26 -0.75 10.51
CA PHE A 243 -3.54 0.40 9.65
C PHE A 243 -2.45 0.60 8.58
N LYS A 244 -1.17 0.49 8.96
CA LYS A 244 -0.04 0.56 8.03
C LYS A 244 -0.06 -0.59 7.03
N LEU A 245 -0.39 -1.81 7.48
CA LEU A 245 -0.56 -2.98 6.62
C LEU A 245 -1.74 -2.87 5.64
N GLY A 246 -2.71 -1.98 5.85
CA GLY A 246 -3.86 -1.80 4.94
C GLY A 246 -4.94 -2.89 5.03
N LEU A 247 -4.84 -3.78 6.03
CA LEU A 247 -5.74 -4.94 6.18
C LEU A 247 -7.07 -4.60 6.90
N ALA A 248 -7.18 -3.42 7.51
CA ALA A 248 -8.36 -3.02 8.28
C ALA A 248 -9.66 -3.00 7.46
N LYS A 249 -9.58 -2.79 6.13
CA LYS A 249 -10.75 -2.76 5.24
C LYS A 249 -11.47 -4.10 5.11
N LEU A 250 -10.75 -5.21 5.28
CA LEU A 250 -11.30 -6.55 5.06
C LEU A 250 -12.18 -7.03 6.21
N GLN A 251 -12.23 -6.29 7.33
CA GLN A 251 -13.01 -6.54 8.56
C GLN A 251 -12.68 -7.86 9.30
N CYS A 252 -12.14 -8.87 8.60
CA CYS A 252 -11.45 -10.05 9.07
C CYS A 252 -10.64 -10.63 7.90
N CYS A 253 -9.37 -10.96 8.09
CA CYS A 253 -8.62 -11.69 7.05
C CYS A 253 -7.66 -12.72 7.64
N LEU A 254 -7.40 -13.75 6.85
CA LEU A 254 -6.42 -14.79 7.12
C LEU A 254 -5.18 -14.54 6.26
N LEU A 255 -4.03 -14.42 6.92
CA LEU A 255 -2.72 -14.41 6.26
C LEU A 255 -2.12 -15.80 6.31
N MET A 256 -2.14 -16.52 5.18
CA MET A 256 -1.48 -17.82 5.01
C MET A 256 -0.10 -17.61 4.41
N ASN A 257 0.97 -17.76 5.21
CA ASN A 257 2.35 -17.51 4.77
C ASN A 257 2.55 -16.12 4.09
N GLY A 258 1.67 -15.16 4.42
CA GLY A 258 1.65 -13.79 3.87
C GLY A 258 0.62 -13.58 2.74
N LEU A 259 0.01 -14.63 2.19
CA LEU A 259 -1.10 -14.50 1.25
C LEU A 259 -2.40 -14.15 1.98
N VAL A 260 -3.18 -13.24 1.41
CA VAL A 260 -4.43 -12.76 2.01
C VAL A 260 -5.62 -13.59 1.53
N PHE A 261 -6.36 -14.15 2.48
CA PHE A 261 -7.58 -14.92 2.27
C PHE A 261 -8.68 -14.45 3.24
N ASP A 262 -9.90 -14.89 3.00
CA ASP A 262 -11.02 -14.72 3.94
C ASP A 262 -10.81 -15.57 5.20
N SER A 263 -11.46 -15.19 6.32
CA SER A 263 -11.28 -15.86 7.62
C SER A 263 -11.94 -17.25 7.74
N ASN A 264 -12.65 -17.71 6.72
CA ASN A 264 -13.42 -18.95 6.74
C ASN A 264 -12.53 -20.19 6.88
N GLN A 265 -13.05 -21.25 7.54
CA GLN A 265 -12.34 -22.52 7.67
C GLN A 265 -12.05 -23.17 6.31
N ASP A 266 -12.98 -23.09 5.36
CA ASP A 266 -12.78 -23.60 4.00
C ASP A 266 -11.69 -22.82 3.25
N ALA A 267 -11.59 -21.50 3.50
CA ALA A 267 -10.54 -20.66 2.93
C ALA A 267 -9.16 -21.06 3.45
N LEU A 268 -9.04 -21.41 4.73
CA LEU A 268 -7.80 -21.96 5.31
C LEU A 268 -7.36 -23.25 4.60
N LEU A 269 -8.30 -24.18 4.39
CA LEU A 269 -8.01 -25.45 3.73
C LEU A 269 -7.60 -25.26 2.27
N ASN A 270 -8.30 -24.39 1.54
CA ASN A 270 -7.97 -24.05 0.16
C ASN A 270 -6.59 -23.38 0.08
N ALA A 271 -6.32 -22.40 0.94
CA ALA A 271 -5.02 -21.72 1.02
C ALA A 271 -3.87 -22.68 1.29
N MET A 272 -4.06 -23.68 2.15
CA MET A 272 -3.06 -24.72 2.39
C MET A 272 -2.80 -25.59 1.16
N ASN A 273 -3.87 -25.98 0.44
CA ASN A 273 -3.76 -26.77 -0.78
C ASN A 273 -3.06 -25.98 -1.90
N ASP A 274 -3.31 -24.67 -1.99
CA ASP A 274 -2.68 -23.79 -2.98
C ASP A 274 -1.18 -23.56 -2.68
N GLU A 275 -0.80 -23.45 -1.41
CA GLU A 275 0.61 -23.27 -1.01
C GLU A 275 1.43 -24.58 -1.03
N LEU A 276 0.78 -25.74 -0.92
CA LEU A 276 1.45 -27.04 -0.84
C LEU A 276 2.38 -27.33 -2.04
N PRO A 277 1.97 -27.16 -3.32
CA PRO A 277 2.83 -27.40 -4.47
C PRO A 277 4.12 -26.56 -4.44
N ARG A 278 4.02 -25.28 -4.06
CA ARG A 278 5.19 -24.39 -3.98
C ARG A 278 6.15 -24.85 -2.88
N ILE A 279 5.63 -25.24 -1.72
CA ILE A 279 6.48 -25.77 -0.63
C ILE A 279 7.14 -27.08 -1.09
N GLN A 280 6.40 -27.99 -1.74
CA GLN A 280 6.95 -29.26 -2.24
C GLN A 280 8.07 -29.04 -3.25
N GLU A 281 7.90 -28.12 -4.21
CA GLU A 281 8.92 -27.76 -5.18
C GLU A 281 10.19 -27.23 -4.50
N GLN A 282 10.03 -26.31 -3.54
CA GLN A 282 11.15 -25.72 -2.81
C GLN A 282 11.88 -26.71 -1.90
N VAL A 283 11.17 -27.70 -1.35
CA VAL A 283 11.78 -28.82 -0.60
C VAL A 283 12.49 -29.78 -1.56
N TYR A 284 11.92 -30.06 -2.72
CA TYR A 284 12.52 -30.94 -3.73
C TYR A 284 13.87 -30.41 -4.23
N TYR A 285 13.96 -29.12 -4.53
CA TYR A 285 15.22 -28.46 -4.93
C TYR A 285 16.19 -28.20 -3.76
N GLY A 286 15.83 -28.57 -2.53
CA GLY A 286 16.68 -28.40 -1.34
C GLY A 286 16.82 -26.93 -0.90
N HIS A 287 15.95 -26.04 -1.36
CA HIS A 287 15.93 -24.65 -0.92
C HIS A 287 15.24 -24.48 0.46
N ILE A 288 14.45 -25.46 0.90
CA ILE A 288 13.87 -25.52 2.25
C ILE A 288 14.46 -26.73 2.97
N ASN A 289 15.26 -26.45 4.00
CA ASN A 289 15.90 -27.46 4.85
C ASN A 289 15.38 -27.35 6.29
N SER A 290 15.74 -28.30 7.15
CA SER A 290 15.30 -28.29 8.56
C SER A 290 15.68 -27.02 9.34
N ARG A 291 16.78 -26.36 8.94
CA ARG A 291 17.30 -25.13 9.56
C ARG A 291 16.68 -23.85 8.99
N THR A 292 15.97 -23.94 7.87
CA THR A 292 15.38 -22.78 7.20
C THR A 292 14.08 -22.40 7.91
N ASP A 293 13.89 -21.10 8.17
CA ASP A 293 12.58 -20.55 8.49
C ASP A 293 11.81 -20.31 7.18
N VAL A 294 10.70 -21.03 7.03
CA VAL A 294 9.87 -20.98 5.82
C VAL A 294 9.21 -19.61 5.67
N LEU A 295 8.76 -19.00 6.78
CA LEU A 295 8.09 -17.71 6.74
C LEU A 295 9.06 -16.61 6.32
N ASP A 296 10.23 -16.57 6.94
CA ASP A 296 11.26 -15.57 6.64
C ASP A 296 11.68 -15.62 5.18
N LYS A 297 11.92 -16.83 4.66
CA LYS A 297 12.25 -17.04 3.25
C LYS A 297 11.14 -16.52 2.33
N PHE A 298 9.89 -16.93 2.58
CA PHE A 298 8.76 -16.55 1.73
C PHE A 298 8.47 -15.06 1.70
N LEU A 299 8.65 -14.37 2.82
CA LEU A 299 8.50 -12.93 2.92
C LEU A 299 9.72 -12.19 2.35
N SER A 300 10.93 -12.74 2.42
CA SER A 300 12.11 -12.13 1.80
C SER A 300 12.03 -12.11 0.27
N GLU A 301 11.42 -13.12 -0.34
CA GLU A 301 11.24 -13.21 -1.80
C GLU A 301 10.16 -12.22 -2.28
N ASN A 302 8.94 -12.36 -1.77
CA ASN A 302 7.75 -11.70 -2.30
C ASN A 302 7.03 -10.78 -1.30
N GLY A 303 7.71 -10.38 -0.23
CA GLY A 303 7.18 -9.49 0.80
C GLY A 303 6.86 -8.09 0.28
N ILE A 304 5.67 -7.62 0.60
CA ILE A 304 5.18 -6.25 0.44
C ILE A 304 4.77 -5.71 1.81
N SER A 305 5.03 -4.43 2.07
CA SER A 305 4.78 -3.79 3.37
C SER A 305 3.32 -3.43 3.64
N ARG A 306 2.48 -3.37 2.59
CA ARG A 306 1.08 -2.96 2.68
C ARG A 306 0.23 -3.73 1.68
N TYR A 307 -0.99 -4.05 2.06
CA TYR A 307 -2.00 -4.65 1.21
C TYR A 307 -3.02 -3.60 0.78
N ASN A 308 -3.10 -3.36 -0.53
CA ASN A 308 -4.16 -2.59 -1.13
C ASN A 308 -4.77 -3.38 -2.29
N PRO A 309 -6.04 -3.80 -2.19
CA PRO A 309 -6.71 -4.53 -3.25
C PRO A 309 -6.69 -3.79 -4.59
N GLN A 310 -6.74 -2.46 -4.63
CA GLN A 310 -6.74 -1.74 -5.92
C GLN A 310 -5.39 -1.85 -6.67
N ILE A 311 -4.30 -2.07 -5.93
CA ILE A 311 -2.94 -2.19 -6.49
C ILE A 311 -2.58 -3.66 -6.73
N ILE A 312 -3.00 -4.54 -5.82
CA ILE A 312 -2.60 -5.95 -5.81
C ILE A 312 -3.60 -6.85 -6.53
N ALA A 313 -4.90 -6.51 -6.54
CA ALA A 313 -5.91 -7.42 -7.05
C ALA A 313 -5.68 -7.72 -8.53
N ASN A 314 -5.93 -8.98 -8.89
CA ASN A 314 -5.76 -9.60 -10.20
C ASN A 314 -6.64 -9.00 -11.32
N GLY A 315 -7.24 -7.82 -11.13
CA GLY A 315 -7.82 -7.06 -12.21
C GLY A 315 -6.71 -6.58 -13.14
N LYS A 316 -6.93 -6.66 -14.46
CA LYS A 316 -5.94 -6.19 -15.44
C LYS A 316 -5.64 -4.71 -15.18
N PRO A 317 -4.39 -4.33 -14.87
CA PRO A 317 -4.04 -2.92 -14.66
C PRO A 317 -4.27 -2.14 -15.95
N ARG A 318 -4.76 -0.91 -15.81
CA ARG A 318 -4.91 0.02 -16.94
C ARG A 318 -3.59 0.77 -17.12
N PHE A 319 -3.02 0.72 -18.31
CA PHE A 319 -1.82 1.48 -18.65
C PHE A 319 -2.15 2.63 -19.62
N MET A 320 -1.35 3.68 -19.53
CA MET A 320 -1.37 4.86 -20.38
C MET A 320 0.03 5.09 -20.95
N SER A 321 0.13 5.22 -22.27
CA SER A 321 1.37 5.62 -22.91
C SER A 321 1.66 7.10 -22.66
N LEU A 322 2.64 7.38 -21.80
CA LEU A 322 3.13 8.74 -21.56
C LEU A 322 3.97 9.26 -22.74
N SER A 323 4.59 8.37 -23.54
CA SER A 323 5.42 8.75 -24.69
C SER A 323 4.59 9.36 -25.82
N THR A 324 3.38 8.88 -26.09
CA THR A 324 2.46 9.50 -27.07
C THR A 324 2.02 10.89 -26.64
N ALA A 325 1.84 11.14 -25.34
CA ALA A 325 1.52 12.45 -24.81
C ALA A 325 2.73 13.42 -24.88
N ILE A 326 3.94 12.95 -24.58
CA ILE A 326 5.18 13.75 -24.67
C ILE A 326 5.55 14.07 -26.13
N LEU A 327 5.47 13.08 -27.03
CA LEU A 327 5.88 13.20 -28.44
C LEU A 327 4.77 13.75 -29.35
N GLY A 328 3.51 13.65 -28.92
CA GLY A 328 2.34 14.19 -29.63
C GLY A 328 2.18 15.72 -29.53
N GLY A 329 3.13 16.41 -28.87
CA GLY A 329 3.12 17.87 -28.72
C GLY A 329 2.17 18.40 -27.64
N GLU A 330 1.67 17.54 -26.75
CA GLU A 330 0.90 17.99 -25.57
C GLU A 330 1.90 18.57 -24.54
N SER A 331 1.99 19.90 -24.46
CA SER A 331 2.98 20.61 -23.60
C SER A 331 2.87 20.26 -22.12
N VAL A 332 1.72 19.74 -21.68
CA VAL A 332 1.38 19.49 -20.28
C VAL A 332 2.41 18.63 -19.56
N LEU A 333 2.91 17.55 -20.20
CA LEU A 333 3.89 16.67 -19.55
C LEU A 333 5.32 17.22 -19.55
N ASN A 334 5.65 18.13 -20.48
CA ASN A 334 6.95 18.79 -20.53
C ASN A 334 7.06 19.91 -19.49
N ASP A 335 5.93 20.52 -19.14
CA ASP A 335 5.82 21.63 -18.19
C ASP A 335 5.78 21.15 -16.72
N ILE A 336 5.82 19.84 -16.44
CA ILE A 336 5.74 19.30 -15.07
C ILE A 336 7.06 19.48 -14.32
N ASN A 337 6.96 20.11 -13.15
CA ASN A 337 8.01 20.12 -12.14
C ASN A 337 7.90 18.86 -11.27
N TYR A 338 9.02 18.17 -11.09
CA TYR A 338 9.11 16.98 -10.25
C TYR A 338 9.65 17.35 -8.87
N LEU A 339 9.05 16.75 -7.85
CA LEU A 339 9.52 16.81 -6.47
C LEU A 339 10.33 15.55 -6.16
N HIS A 340 11.37 15.73 -5.35
CA HIS A 340 12.30 14.70 -4.94
C HIS A 340 12.40 14.68 -3.42
N SER A 341 12.77 13.52 -2.86
CA SER A 341 13.19 13.44 -1.48
C SER A 341 14.48 14.27 -1.26
N PRO A 342 14.73 14.74 -0.03
CA PRO A 342 15.91 15.55 0.26
C PRO A 342 17.20 14.81 -0.12
N GLU A 343 18.16 15.52 -0.71
CA GLU A 343 19.50 15.01 -1.08
C GLU A 343 19.57 14.00 -2.24
N THR A 344 18.45 13.49 -2.75
CA THR A 344 18.46 12.43 -3.79
C THR A 344 18.42 12.95 -5.22
N ILE A 345 18.45 14.27 -5.45
CA ILE A 345 18.17 14.85 -6.78
C ILE A 345 19.08 14.33 -7.87
N ASN A 346 20.36 14.13 -7.55
CA ASN A 346 21.36 13.63 -8.49
C ASN A 346 21.29 12.10 -8.72
N ASP A 347 20.46 11.39 -7.96
CA ASP A 347 20.30 9.94 -8.09
C ASP A 347 19.27 9.61 -9.19
N LEU A 348 19.53 8.53 -9.93
CA LEU A 348 18.59 7.95 -10.89
C LEU A 348 17.38 7.36 -10.15
N LYS A 349 16.17 7.81 -10.51
CA LYS A 349 14.93 7.43 -9.80
C LYS A 349 14.01 6.64 -10.73
N PRO A 350 14.13 5.32 -10.84
CA PRO A 350 13.41 4.55 -11.86
C PRO A 350 11.88 4.70 -11.84
N VAL A 351 11.28 5.11 -10.71
CA VAL A 351 9.84 5.27 -10.55
C VAL A 351 9.43 6.75 -10.63
N THR A 352 8.44 7.06 -11.48
CA THR A 352 7.78 8.36 -11.53
C THR A 352 6.31 8.20 -11.18
N HIS A 353 5.89 8.80 -10.08
CA HIS A 353 4.49 8.95 -9.70
C HIS A 353 3.97 10.30 -10.23
N LEU A 354 2.85 10.31 -10.93
CA LEU A 354 2.14 11.51 -11.36
C LEU A 354 0.80 11.54 -10.61
N LEU A 355 0.61 12.55 -9.76
CA LEU A 355 -0.61 12.75 -8.99
C LEU A 355 -1.50 13.75 -9.72
N ALA A 356 -2.62 13.28 -10.27
CA ALA A 356 -3.69 14.14 -10.74
C ALA A 356 -4.54 14.54 -9.54
N VAL A 357 -4.58 15.83 -9.22
CA VAL A 357 -5.20 16.37 -8.01
C VAL A 357 -6.17 17.49 -8.37
N ASP A 358 -7.41 17.37 -7.89
CA ASP A 358 -8.38 18.45 -7.86
C ASP A 358 -8.22 19.29 -6.59
N VAL A 359 -7.61 20.47 -6.77
CA VAL A 359 -7.29 21.43 -5.70
C VAL A 359 -8.54 22.04 -5.06
N ALA A 360 -9.69 21.99 -5.75
CA ALA A 360 -10.95 22.50 -5.19
C ALA A 360 -11.56 21.53 -4.15
N THR A 361 -11.07 20.30 -4.06
CA THR A 361 -11.64 19.27 -3.18
C THR A 361 -10.75 18.97 -1.98
N LYS A 362 -11.35 18.79 -0.79
CA LYS A 362 -10.65 18.32 0.41
C LYS A 362 -9.88 17.02 0.16
N LYS A 363 -10.47 16.14 -0.64
CA LYS A 363 -9.91 14.84 -0.94
C LYS A 363 -8.68 14.91 -1.86
N GLY A 364 -8.67 15.84 -2.83
CA GLY A 364 -7.50 16.12 -3.65
C GLY A 364 -6.34 16.68 -2.83
N VAL A 365 -6.61 17.63 -1.93
CA VAL A 365 -5.59 18.17 -1.02
C VAL A 365 -5.04 17.08 -0.08
N LYS A 366 -5.89 16.14 0.37
CA LYS A 366 -5.44 14.97 1.13
C LYS A 366 -4.50 14.07 0.31
N LEU A 367 -4.82 13.80 -0.96
CA LEU A 367 -3.93 13.02 -1.86
C LEU A 367 -2.57 13.71 -2.04
N LEU A 368 -2.57 15.03 -2.17
CA LEU A 368 -1.37 15.86 -2.22
C LEU A 368 -0.54 15.75 -0.94
N HIS A 369 -1.16 15.84 0.23
CA HIS A 369 -0.51 15.63 1.53
C HIS A 369 0.17 14.26 1.62
N GLU A 370 -0.52 13.19 1.23
CA GLU A 370 0.04 11.83 1.25
C GLU A 370 1.21 11.67 0.27
N GLY A 371 1.15 12.35 -0.89
CA GLY A 371 2.26 12.42 -1.84
C GLY A 371 3.49 13.16 -1.30
N LEU A 372 3.29 14.22 -0.52
CA LEU A 372 4.39 14.95 0.14
C LEU A 372 4.99 14.14 1.28
N ARG A 373 4.16 13.51 2.12
CA ARG A 373 4.64 12.63 3.19
C ARG A 373 5.46 11.46 2.67
N TYR A 374 5.04 10.87 1.55
CA TYR A 374 5.83 9.85 0.85
C TYR A 374 7.26 10.34 0.50
N LEU A 375 7.42 11.60 0.06
CA LEU A 375 8.74 12.16 -0.20
C LEU A 375 9.52 12.50 1.08
N ILE A 376 8.83 12.93 2.14
CA ILE A 376 9.41 13.23 3.46
C ILE A 376 9.91 11.94 4.14
N GLU A 377 9.20 10.83 3.98
CA GLU A 377 9.59 9.49 4.47
C GLU A 377 10.88 8.98 3.79
N GLY A 378 11.28 9.60 2.67
CA GLY A 378 12.62 9.45 2.10
C GLY A 378 12.77 8.35 1.06
N SER A 379 11.85 8.27 0.09
CA SER A 379 12.02 7.35 -1.04
C SER A 379 13.25 7.73 -1.89
N LYS A 380 14.14 6.77 -2.14
CA LYS A 380 15.35 6.98 -2.97
C LYS A 380 15.15 6.62 -4.44
N GLY A 381 14.17 5.75 -4.71
CA GLY A 381 13.93 5.19 -6.05
C GLY A 381 12.86 5.92 -6.86
N ALA A 382 12.21 6.94 -6.30
CA ALA A 382 11.04 7.55 -6.92
C ALA A 382 10.99 9.08 -6.86
N ARG A 383 10.30 9.66 -7.83
CA ARG A 383 9.93 11.09 -7.87
C ARG A 383 8.43 11.27 -8.03
N VAL A 384 7.92 12.41 -7.59
CA VAL A 384 6.49 12.74 -7.68
C VAL A 384 6.32 13.98 -8.55
N GLY A 385 5.55 13.88 -9.63
CA GLY A 385 5.06 15.00 -10.41
C GLY A 385 3.60 15.28 -10.09
N MET A 386 3.19 16.54 -10.19
CA MET A 386 1.84 16.97 -9.81
C MET A 386 1.12 17.52 -11.03
N LEU A 387 -0.12 17.07 -11.23
CA LEU A 387 -1.03 17.51 -12.28
C LEU A 387 -2.25 18.13 -11.60
N PHE A 388 -2.26 19.45 -11.50
CA PHE A 388 -3.38 20.15 -10.92
C PHE A 388 -4.52 20.26 -11.94
N SER A 389 -5.72 19.87 -11.52
CA SER A 389 -6.97 20.10 -12.22
C SER A 389 -7.84 21.00 -11.36
N ALA A 390 -8.67 21.82 -12.00
CA ALA A 390 -9.69 22.60 -11.31
C ALA A 390 -10.93 22.70 -12.21
N ASN A 391 -12.11 22.86 -11.60
CA ASN A 391 -13.33 23.10 -12.36
C ASN A 391 -13.34 24.53 -12.95
N GLN A 392 -14.23 24.80 -13.91
CA GLN A 392 -14.28 26.11 -14.61
C GLN A 392 -14.51 27.29 -13.66
N ASP A 393 -15.14 27.05 -12.51
CA ASP A 393 -15.40 28.03 -11.43
C ASP A 393 -14.33 28.02 -10.33
N ALA A 394 -13.06 27.70 -10.66
CA ALA A 394 -11.99 27.66 -9.68
C ALA A 394 -11.82 28.99 -8.93
N ASP A 395 -11.85 28.92 -7.60
CA ASP A 395 -11.61 30.07 -6.73
C ASP A 395 -10.20 30.65 -6.94
N LEU A 396 -10.07 31.96 -6.73
CA LEU A 396 -8.77 32.67 -6.81
C LEU A 396 -7.72 32.03 -5.89
N TYR A 397 -8.14 31.55 -4.72
CA TYR A 397 -7.27 30.89 -3.75
C TYR A 397 -6.71 29.55 -4.28
N SER A 398 -7.50 28.76 -5.01
CA SER A 398 -7.03 27.52 -5.64
C SER A 398 -5.97 27.80 -6.71
N LEU A 399 -6.13 28.87 -7.47
CA LEU A 399 -5.17 29.31 -8.49
C LEU A 399 -3.85 29.80 -7.86
N LEU A 400 -3.94 30.60 -6.79
CA LEU A 400 -2.78 31.05 -6.03
C LEU A 400 -2.07 29.87 -5.36
N PHE A 401 -2.81 28.91 -4.84
CA PHE A 401 -2.27 27.69 -4.25
C PHE A 401 -1.42 26.90 -5.25
N VAL A 402 -1.95 26.66 -6.47
CA VAL A 402 -1.20 25.99 -7.55
C VAL A 402 0.08 26.76 -7.89
N ASN A 403 -0.01 28.09 -8.01
CA ASN A 403 1.15 28.91 -8.36
C ASN A 403 2.26 28.84 -7.29
N VAL A 404 1.91 28.95 -6.01
CA VAL A 404 2.88 28.78 -4.90
C VAL A 404 3.53 27.39 -4.96
N PHE A 405 2.75 26.36 -5.28
CA PHE A 405 3.25 25.00 -5.45
C PHE A 405 4.24 24.88 -6.62
N GLU A 406 3.88 25.40 -7.80
CA GLU A 406 4.73 25.38 -8.99
C GLU A 406 6.05 26.16 -8.79
N ILE A 407 5.99 27.33 -8.13
CA ILE A 407 7.18 28.11 -7.76
C ILE A 407 8.07 27.31 -6.82
N THR A 408 7.48 26.65 -5.83
CA THR A 408 8.26 25.86 -4.86
C THR A 408 8.92 24.66 -5.52
N ALA A 409 8.19 23.95 -6.38
CA ALA A 409 8.70 22.80 -7.11
C ALA A 409 9.78 23.17 -8.15
N SER A 410 9.69 24.35 -8.78
CA SER A 410 10.72 24.80 -9.74
C SER A 410 11.95 25.39 -9.06
N SER A 411 11.78 26.20 -8.02
CA SER A 411 12.86 27.03 -7.46
C SER A 411 13.50 26.44 -6.20
N PHE A 412 12.77 25.61 -5.46
CA PHE A 412 13.18 25.18 -4.12
C PHE A 412 13.24 23.66 -3.92
N SER A 413 13.05 22.85 -4.96
CA SER A 413 13.14 21.39 -4.87
C SER A 413 14.45 20.88 -4.25
N HIS A 414 15.57 21.60 -4.41
CA HIS A 414 16.86 21.26 -3.80
C HIS A 414 16.97 21.52 -2.29
N LYS A 415 16.03 22.24 -1.69
CA LYS A 415 16.09 22.61 -0.27
C LYS A 415 15.38 21.58 0.60
N LYS A 416 16.06 21.12 1.65
CA LYS A 416 15.53 20.11 2.59
C LYS A 416 14.17 20.47 3.21
N ASN A 417 13.94 21.76 3.47
CA ASN A 417 12.72 22.23 4.12
C ASN A 417 11.58 22.58 3.15
N ALA A 418 11.78 22.44 1.83
CA ALA A 418 10.74 22.76 0.86
C ALA A 418 9.52 21.85 1.00
N LEU A 419 9.73 20.55 1.26
CA LEU A 419 8.64 19.60 1.48
C LEU A 419 7.86 19.90 2.77
N ASN A 420 8.55 20.25 3.86
CA ASN A 420 7.91 20.65 5.12
C ASN A 420 7.10 21.94 4.97
N PHE A 421 7.58 22.89 4.17
CA PHE A 421 6.82 24.09 3.82
C PHE A 421 5.53 23.74 3.06
N LEU A 422 5.62 22.88 2.04
CA LEU A 422 4.46 22.46 1.24
C LEU A 422 3.43 21.70 2.10
N ASP A 423 3.88 20.82 3.00
CA ASP A 423 2.99 20.09 3.91
C ASP A 423 2.24 21.06 4.85
N ASN A 424 2.96 21.98 5.50
CA ASN A 424 2.32 23.00 6.34
C ASN A 424 1.35 23.90 5.54
N PHE A 425 1.71 24.22 4.30
CA PHE A 425 0.88 25.04 3.42
C PHE A 425 -0.40 24.32 3.00
N CYS A 426 -0.34 23.02 2.69
CA CYS A 426 -1.53 22.20 2.44
C CYS A 426 -2.47 22.17 3.65
N SER A 427 -1.94 22.00 4.87
CA SER A 427 -2.77 21.98 6.09
C SER A 427 -3.44 23.33 6.34
N PHE A 428 -2.71 24.41 6.11
CA PHE A 428 -3.26 25.77 6.21
C PHE A 428 -4.39 26.01 5.19
N TYR A 429 -4.17 25.60 3.95
CA TYR A 429 -5.16 25.73 2.87
C TYR A 429 -6.43 24.91 3.17
N GLU A 430 -6.27 23.68 3.65
CA GLU A 430 -7.36 22.77 4.00
C GLU A 430 -8.25 23.34 5.12
N GLN A 431 -7.65 23.89 6.16
CA GLN A 431 -8.39 24.40 7.33
C GLN A 431 -9.16 25.69 7.06
N LYS A 432 -8.61 26.59 6.23
CA LYS A 432 -9.12 27.97 6.13
C LYS A 432 -9.78 28.32 4.81
N TYR A 433 -9.39 27.70 3.69
CA TYR A 433 -9.72 28.25 2.36
C TYR A 433 -10.55 27.31 1.46
N ILE A 434 -10.60 25.99 1.71
CA ILE A 434 -11.44 25.08 0.89
C ILE A 434 -12.94 25.43 0.97
N PHE A 435 -13.42 25.93 2.11
CA PHE A 435 -14.84 26.32 2.30
C PHE A 435 -15.07 27.84 2.30
N ALA A 436 -14.03 28.64 2.06
CA ALA A 436 -14.15 30.09 2.08
C ALA A 436 -14.81 30.57 0.77
N SER A 437 -16.13 30.77 0.80
CA SER A 437 -16.88 31.27 -0.36
C SER A 437 -16.29 32.59 -0.90
N SER A 438 -16.35 32.76 -2.23
CA SER A 438 -15.74 33.83 -3.06
C SER A 438 -16.07 35.30 -2.71
N LYS A 439 -16.72 35.60 -1.58
CA LYS A 439 -16.98 36.99 -1.12
C LYS A 439 -15.77 37.68 -0.48
N ALA A 440 -14.64 37.00 -0.33
CA ALA A 440 -13.47 37.49 0.40
C ALA A 440 -12.34 38.01 -0.52
N ALA A 441 -12.63 38.87 -1.50
CA ALA A 441 -11.60 39.55 -2.28
C ALA A 441 -10.65 40.41 -1.39
N GLU A 442 -11.10 40.79 -0.19
CA GLU A 442 -10.33 41.56 0.80
C GLU A 442 -9.25 40.74 1.55
N ASN A 443 -9.25 39.40 1.49
CA ASN A 443 -8.32 38.54 2.27
C ASN A 443 -7.13 37.96 1.47
N THR A 444 -6.97 38.33 0.20
CA THR A 444 -5.86 37.83 -0.64
C THR A 444 -4.49 38.23 -0.09
N GLN A 445 -4.40 39.44 0.47
CA GLN A 445 -3.15 39.93 1.04
C GLN A 445 -2.78 39.20 2.34
N ALA A 446 -3.78 38.93 3.19
CA ALA A 446 -3.60 38.10 4.38
C ALA A 446 -3.15 36.66 4.03
N PHE A 447 -3.69 36.08 2.95
CA PHE A 447 -3.23 34.78 2.44
C PHE A 447 -1.76 34.84 2.03
N LEU A 448 -1.36 35.85 1.25
CA LEU A 448 0.03 36.02 0.82
C LEU A 448 0.99 36.26 1.99
N ASP A 449 0.59 37.08 2.97
CA ASP A 449 1.39 37.35 4.16
C ASP A 449 1.65 36.07 4.94
N THR A 450 0.63 35.22 5.13
CA THR A 450 0.82 33.91 5.78
C THR A 450 1.71 32.96 4.97
N VAL A 451 1.68 33.02 3.63
CA VAL A 451 2.59 32.24 2.78
C VAL A 451 4.05 32.70 3.00
N TYR A 452 4.28 34.02 3.11
CA TYR A 452 5.61 34.55 3.37
C TYR A 452 6.11 34.20 4.77
N GLU A 453 5.26 34.27 5.79
CA GLU A 453 5.59 33.83 7.15
C GLU A 453 5.96 32.34 7.19
N LEU A 454 5.17 31.48 6.54
CA LEU A 454 5.45 30.05 6.44
C LEU A 454 6.76 29.78 5.66
N ALA A 455 7.02 30.54 4.61
CA ALA A 455 8.26 30.41 3.84
C ALA A 455 9.47 30.77 4.70
N GLU A 456 9.41 31.88 5.44
CA GLU A 456 10.49 32.32 6.34
C GLU A 456 10.72 31.34 7.49
N ALA A 457 9.64 30.83 8.10
CA ALA A 457 9.71 29.81 9.16
C ALA A 457 10.42 28.53 8.69
N ASN A 458 10.31 28.19 7.41
CA ASN A 458 10.96 27.03 6.81
C ASN A 458 12.33 27.35 6.16
N GLY A 459 12.82 28.60 6.24
CA GLY A 459 14.11 29.02 5.68
C GLY A 459 14.11 29.22 4.16
N LEU A 460 12.94 29.46 3.57
CA LEU A 460 12.79 29.80 2.15
C LEU A 460 12.76 31.34 1.98
N PRO A 461 13.39 31.88 0.93
CA PRO A 461 13.44 33.32 0.71
C PRO A 461 12.07 33.85 0.27
N SER A 462 11.42 34.63 1.13
CA SER A 462 10.11 35.26 0.86
C SER A 462 10.14 36.21 -0.34
N ASN A 463 11.30 36.80 -0.66
CA ASN A 463 11.47 37.72 -1.78
C ASN A 463 11.22 37.08 -3.15
N THR A 464 11.58 35.81 -3.33
CA THR A 464 11.35 35.08 -4.59
C THR A 464 9.86 34.83 -4.82
N PHE A 465 9.11 34.54 -3.76
CA PHE A 465 7.66 34.41 -3.86
C PHE A 465 6.99 35.75 -4.17
N LYS A 466 7.45 36.85 -3.55
CA LYS A 466 6.93 38.20 -3.80
C LYS A 466 7.07 38.62 -5.26
N SER A 467 8.23 38.37 -5.89
CA SER A 467 8.45 38.69 -7.31
C SER A 467 7.68 37.76 -8.24
N ALA A 468 7.69 36.45 -7.99
CA ALA A 468 7.03 35.49 -8.86
C ALA A 468 5.49 35.61 -8.82
N LEU A 469 4.90 35.86 -7.66
CA LEU A 469 3.45 36.02 -7.51
C LEU A 469 2.92 37.34 -8.09
N THR A 470 3.78 38.36 -8.25
CA THR A 470 3.42 39.62 -8.91
C THR A 470 3.55 39.54 -10.44
N GLU A 471 4.38 38.63 -10.96
CA GLU A 471 4.60 38.45 -12.40
C GLU A 471 3.59 37.54 -13.11
N VAL A 472 2.98 36.58 -12.39
CA VAL A 472 2.14 35.55 -13.03
C VAL A 472 0.71 36.05 -13.30
N SER A 473 0.28 35.94 -14.56
CA SER A 473 -1.11 36.25 -14.93
C SER A 473 -2.05 35.08 -14.60
N ILE A 474 -3.14 35.37 -13.88
CA ILE A 474 -4.16 34.38 -13.48
C ILE A 474 -4.78 33.68 -14.69
N ASP A 475 -4.91 34.39 -15.82
CA ASP A 475 -5.45 33.84 -17.06
C ASP A 475 -4.54 32.79 -17.72
N GLN A 476 -3.22 32.90 -17.56
CA GLN A 476 -2.28 31.88 -18.05
C GLN A 476 -2.37 30.60 -17.22
N LEU A 477 -2.44 30.73 -15.89
CA LEU A 477 -2.62 29.59 -14.98
C LEU A 477 -3.94 28.86 -15.26
N ARG A 478 -5.03 29.60 -15.43
CA ARG A 478 -6.34 29.00 -15.78
C ARG A 478 -6.29 28.26 -17.11
N LYS A 479 -5.62 28.81 -18.12
CA LYS A 479 -5.40 28.13 -19.41
C LYS A 479 -4.56 26.87 -19.25
N HIS A 480 -3.54 26.89 -18.40
CA HIS A 480 -2.73 25.71 -18.11
C HIS A 480 -3.57 24.62 -17.44
N LEU A 481 -4.27 24.93 -16.35
CA LEU A 481 -5.16 23.98 -15.66
C LEU A 481 -6.21 23.37 -16.59
N ASN A 482 -6.85 24.18 -17.44
CA ASN A 482 -7.83 23.69 -18.41
C ASN A 482 -7.21 22.71 -19.43
N LYS A 483 -5.94 22.94 -19.85
CA LYS A 483 -5.22 21.99 -20.70
C LYS A 483 -4.98 20.67 -19.96
N VAL A 484 -4.57 20.73 -18.68
CA VAL A 484 -4.37 19.55 -17.84
C VAL A 484 -5.67 18.76 -17.67
N SER A 485 -6.78 19.44 -17.36
CA SER A 485 -8.07 18.78 -17.23
C SER A 485 -8.55 18.15 -18.55
N HIS A 486 -8.30 18.80 -19.70
CA HIS A 486 -8.62 18.21 -21.01
C HIS A 486 -7.77 16.98 -21.31
N PHE A 487 -6.48 17.01 -20.96
CA PHE A 487 -5.60 15.86 -21.06
C PHE A 487 -6.10 14.68 -20.21
N LEU A 488 -6.43 14.93 -18.94
CA LEU A 488 -6.97 13.92 -18.04
C LEU A 488 -8.32 13.37 -18.55
N TYR A 489 -9.18 14.22 -19.09
CA TYR A 489 -10.46 13.82 -19.69
C TYR A 489 -10.26 12.85 -20.86
N LYS A 490 -9.37 13.18 -21.80
CA LYS A 490 -9.06 12.36 -22.98
C LYS A 490 -8.53 10.99 -22.59
N GLN A 491 -7.71 10.93 -21.53
CA GLN A 491 -7.04 9.69 -21.13
C GLN A 491 -7.88 8.83 -20.19
N LEU A 492 -8.58 9.43 -19.21
CA LEU A 492 -9.34 8.69 -18.19
C LEU A 492 -10.77 8.40 -18.62
N GLY A 493 -11.34 9.22 -19.52
CA GLY A 493 -12.69 9.07 -20.05
C GLY A 493 -13.79 9.65 -19.15
N GLN A 494 -13.44 10.48 -18.16
CA GLN A 494 -14.38 11.08 -17.21
C GLN A 494 -14.09 12.58 -17.02
N GLY A 495 -15.12 13.33 -16.59
CA GLY A 495 -15.19 14.81 -16.52
C GLY A 495 -14.12 15.52 -15.66
N PHE A 496 -14.27 16.83 -15.50
CA PHE A 496 -13.41 17.67 -14.66
C PHE A 496 -13.42 17.24 -13.18
N GLY A 497 -12.30 17.43 -12.46
CA GLY A 497 -12.23 17.25 -11.01
C GLY A 497 -11.94 15.82 -10.54
N VAL A 498 -11.21 15.04 -11.34
CA VAL A 498 -10.85 13.66 -11.02
C VAL A 498 -9.49 13.61 -10.32
N ASN A 499 -9.41 12.93 -9.18
CA ASN A 499 -8.13 12.54 -8.59
C ASN A 499 -7.69 11.16 -9.10
N ALA A 500 -6.44 11.06 -9.53
CA ALA A 500 -5.86 9.81 -10.02
C ALA A 500 -4.36 9.75 -9.72
N VAL A 501 -3.82 8.54 -9.66
CA VAL A 501 -2.39 8.29 -9.46
C VAL A 501 -1.91 7.50 -10.67
N ILE A 502 -0.91 8.04 -11.36
CA ILE A 502 -0.32 7.42 -12.54
C ILE A 502 1.15 7.12 -12.23
N THR A 503 1.51 5.84 -12.08
CA THR A 503 2.89 5.43 -11.77
C THR A 503 3.51 4.78 -12.98
N ASN A 504 4.53 5.39 -13.59
CA ASN A 504 5.16 4.91 -14.83
C ASN A 504 4.12 4.40 -15.84
N GLY A 505 3.08 5.22 -16.07
CA GLY A 505 1.95 4.98 -16.98
C GLY A 505 0.87 4.03 -16.47
N ARG A 506 1.08 3.29 -15.38
CA ARG A 506 -0.01 2.54 -14.73
C ARG A 506 -0.98 3.52 -14.07
N VAL A 507 -2.24 3.48 -14.50
CA VAL A 507 -3.30 4.35 -14.03
C VAL A 507 -4.09 3.67 -12.93
N MET A 508 -4.11 4.29 -11.75
CA MET A 508 -4.98 3.92 -10.65
C MET A 508 -6.14 4.91 -10.58
N PHE A 509 -7.32 4.44 -11.00
CA PHE A 509 -8.56 5.23 -11.01
C PHE A 509 -9.78 4.29 -11.03
N PRO A 510 -10.85 4.54 -10.24
CA PRO A 510 -11.00 5.60 -9.23
C PRO A 510 -10.26 5.28 -7.92
N ILE A 511 -9.76 6.33 -7.26
CA ILE A 511 -9.06 6.22 -5.98
C ILE A 511 -10.04 6.44 -4.84
N ASP A 512 -9.99 5.56 -3.85
CA ASP A 512 -10.64 5.82 -2.57
C ASP A 512 -9.77 6.77 -1.73
N GLU A 513 -9.89 8.07 -2.02
CA GLU A 513 -9.03 9.16 -1.52
C GLU A 513 -9.01 9.29 0.01
N SER A 514 -10.00 8.74 0.72
CA SER A 514 -10.00 8.69 2.18
C SER A 514 -9.01 7.66 2.73
N THR A 515 -8.62 6.68 1.92
CA THR A 515 -7.89 5.48 2.35
C THR A 515 -6.54 5.30 1.69
N PHE A 516 -6.29 6.04 0.61
CA PHE A 516 -4.97 6.10 -0.02
C PHE A 516 -4.01 6.88 0.88
N LEU A 517 -2.88 6.26 1.23
CA LEU A 517 -1.86 6.82 2.12
C LEU A 517 -0.48 6.89 1.43
N SER A 518 0.48 7.57 2.05
CA SER A 518 1.90 7.57 1.65
C SER A 518 2.45 6.14 1.46
N HIS A 519 1.99 5.21 2.29
CA HIS A 519 2.40 3.80 2.27
C HIS A 519 1.89 3.07 1.00
N ASP A 520 0.80 3.52 0.39
CA ASP A 520 0.30 2.98 -0.88
C ASP A 520 1.19 3.40 -2.06
N LEU A 521 1.83 4.57 -1.99
CA LEU A 521 2.83 4.99 -2.97
C LEU A 521 4.10 4.14 -2.87
N HIS A 522 4.56 3.82 -1.65
CA HIS A 522 5.65 2.87 -1.44
C HIS A 522 5.32 1.47 -1.96
N LEU A 523 4.07 1.03 -1.80
CA LEU A 523 3.61 -0.23 -2.39
C LEU A 523 3.71 -0.18 -3.91
N LEU A 524 3.18 0.85 -4.56
CA LEU A 524 3.27 1.05 -6.01
C LEU A 524 4.72 1.05 -6.50
N GLU A 525 5.61 1.78 -5.81
CA GLU A 525 7.05 1.80 -6.11
C GLU A 525 7.63 0.38 -6.09
N SER A 526 7.38 -0.38 -5.02
CA SER A 526 7.92 -1.74 -4.86
C SER A 526 7.36 -2.75 -5.87
N VAL A 527 6.07 -2.64 -6.19
CA VAL A 527 5.36 -3.53 -7.11
C VAL A 527 5.85 -3.29 -8.53
N GLU A 528 5.87 -2.03 -8.98
CA GLU A 528 6.34 -1.68 -10.32
C GLU A 528 7.83 -2.02 -10.49
N LEU A 529 8.64 -1.78 -9.45
CA LEU A 529 10.06 -2.11 -9.49
C LEU A 529 10.29 -3.61 -9.63
N LYS A 530 9.60 -4.44 -8.83
CA LYS A 530 9.75 -5.90 -8.88
C LYS A 530 9.21 -6.51 -10.17
N GLN A 531 8.08 -6.04 -10.69
CA GLN A 531 7.42 -6.65 -11.84
C GLN A 531 8.01 -6.20 -13.18
N ARG A 532 8.24 -4.89 -13.35
CA ARG A 532 8.52 -4.29 -14.66
C ARG A 532 9.86 -3.58 -14.73
N ILE A 533 10.19 -2.81 -13.70
CA ILE A 533 11.26 -1.82 -13.84
C ILE A 533 12.66 -2.39 -13.60
N LYS A 534 12.79 -3.40 -12.73
CA LYS A 534 14.09 -3.98 -12.37
C LYS A 534 14.91 -4.39 -13.60
N HIS A 535 14.29 -5.08 -14.55
CA HIS A 535 15.00 -5.55 -15.74
C HIS A 535 15.42 -4.40 -16.66
N ILE A 536 14.57 -3.38 -16.81
CA ILE A 536 14.89 -2.22 -17.64
C ILE A 536 15.99 -1.39 -17.02
N VAL A 537 16.00 -1.22 -15.70
CA VAL A 537 17.07 -0.53 -14.98
C VAL A 537 18.39 -1.25 -15.16
N GLU A 538 18.43 -2.57 -15.00
CA GLU A 538 19.64 -3.38 -15.23
C GLU A 538 20.18 -3.16 -16.66
N ILE A 539 19.31 -3.14 -17.67
CA ILE A 539 19.70 -2.86 -19.07
C ILE A 539 20.20 -1.41 -19.26
N VAL A 540 19.57 -0.44 -18.59
CA VAL A 540 19.91 0.99 -18.73
C VAL A 540 21.21 1.33 -18.00
N GLU A 541 21.50 0.67 -16.88
CA GLU A 541 22.77 0.79 -16.14
C GLU A 541 23.95 0.16 -16.90
N GLU A 542 23.72 -0.86 -17.73
CA GLU A 542 24.76 -1.39 -18.64
C GLU A 542 25.22 -0.37 -19.70
N VAL A 543 24.46 0.70 -19.92
CA VAL A 543 24.76 1.74 -20.92
C VAL A 543 25.49 2.90 -20.25
N ASN A 544 26.68 3.23 -20.75
CA ASN A 544 27.41 4.42 -20.33
C ASN A 544 26.78 5.68 -20.94
N TRP A 545 25.90 6.35 -20.19
CA TRP A 545 25.35 7.66 -20.54
C TRP A 545 26.37 8.76 -20.19
N GLN A 546 27.00 9.36 -21.19
CA GLN A 546 27.85 10.55 -21.00
C GLN A 546 27.00 11.82 -21.17
N ASP A 547 27.17 12.78 -20.25
CA ASP A 547 26.60 14.14 -20.31
C ASP A 547 25.06 14.28 -20.31
N ILE A 548 24.33 13.33 -19.72
CA ILE A 548 22.85 13.39 -19.61
C ILE A 548 22.44 13.49 -18.14
N ASP A 549 21.59 14.48 -17.84
CA ASP A 549 20.99 14.71 -16.53
C ASP A 549 20.17 13.48 -16.06
N PRO A 550 20.37 12.97 -14.83
CA PRO A 550 19.62 11.83 -14.27
C PRO A 550 18.10 11.94 -14.38
N ASP A 551 17.55 13.16 -14.34
CA ASP A 551 16.11 13.37 -14.53
C ASP A 551 15.65 13.10 -15.95
N THR A 552 16.50 13.38 -16.92
CA THR A 552 16.27 13.05 -18.33
C THR A 552 16.37 11.54 -18.55
N ILE A 553 17.37 10.89 -17.93
CA ILE A 553 17.50 9.41 -17.94
C ILE A 553 16.29 8.75 -17.30
N THR A 554 15.79 9.31 -16.19
CA THR A 554 14.59 8.81 -15.53
C THR A 554 13.34 8.99 -16.40
N ARG A 555 13.21 10.14 -17.09
CA ARG A 555 12.14 10.33 -18.10
C ARG A 555 12.26 9.29 -19.20
N TYR A 556 13.49 8.95 -19.63
CA TYR A 556 13.72 7.88 -20.58
C TYR A 556 13.26 6.53 -20.04
N VAL A 557 13.72 6.10 -18.86
CA VAL A 557 13.28 4.83 -18.22
C VAL A 557 11.75 4.76 -18.11
N GLY A 558 11.10 5.84 -17.63
CA GLY A 558 9.64 5.94 -17.57
C GLY A 558 8.95 5.79 -18.92
N SER A 559 9.53 6.35 -20.00
CA SER A 559 9.02 6.21 -21.36
C SER A 559 9.28 4.82 -21.97
N LEU A 560 10.39 4.16 -21.60
CA LEU A 560 10.80 2.83 -22.07
C LEU A 560 9.89 1.73 -21.51
N LEU A 561 9.48 1.85 -20.24
CA LEU A 561 8.69 0.86 -19.50
C LEU A 561 7.32 0.53 -20.09
N LEU A 562 6.69 1.48 -20.78
CA LEU A 562 5.31 1.33 -21.25
C LEU A 562 5.20 0.88 -22.70
N VAL A 563 6.31 0.96 -23.43
CA VAL A 563 6.38 0.47 -24.79
C VAL A 563 6.47 -1.06 -24.81
N ASP A 564 7.18 -1.66 -23.84
CA ASP A 564 7.22 -3.12 -23.67
C ASP A 564 5.85 -3.73 -23.30
N ASP A 565 4.92 -2.95 -22.71
CA ASP A 565 3.57 -3.46 -22.37
C ASP A 565 2.56 -3.42 -23.52
N ASP A 566 2.61 -2.42 -24.40
CA ASP A 566 1.87 -2.46 -25.68
C ASP A 566 2.36 -3.66 -26.52
N LEU A 567 3.64 -4.02 -26.39
CA LEU A 567 4.27 -5.23 -26.91
C LEU A 567 3.84 -6.53 -26.18
N LEU A 568 3.57 -6.51 -24.87
CA LEU A 568 3.08 -7.68 -24.13
C LEU A 568 1.65 -8.06 -24.51
N HIS A 569 0.77 -7.07 -24.67
CA HIS A 569 -0.59 -7.32 -25.14
C HIS A 569 -0.64 -7.85 -26.58
N THR A 570 0.35 -7.52 -27.41
CA THR A 570 0.43 -7.96 -28.82
C THR A 570 1.25 -9.23 -29.03
N SER A 571 2.31 -9.48 -28.27
CA SER A 571 3.19 -10.66 -28.39
C SER A 571 2.58 -11.97 -27.86
N LEU A 572 1.75 -11.92 -26.82
CA LEU A 572 0.96 -13.08 -26.36
C LEU A 572 0.05 -13.62 -27.48
N SER A 573 -0.45 -12.72 -28.34
CA SER A 573 -1.25 -13.08 -29.53
C SER A 573 -0.43 -13.79 -30.60
N ILE A 574 0.88 -13.52 -30.69
CA ILE A 574 1.79 -14.07 -31.71
C ILE A 574 2.30 -15.46 -31.30
N SER A 575 2.54 -15.70 -30.01
CA SER A 575 3.01 -17.01 -29.53
C SER A 575 1.96 -18.14 -29.68
N LEU A 576 0.67 -17.82 -29.52
CA LEU A 576 -0.44 -18.76 -29.74
C LEU A 576 -0.71 -19.06 -31.22
N LEU A 577 -0.36 -18.15 -32.13
CA LEU A 577 -0.52 -18.33 -33.58
C LEU A 577 0.74 -18.91 -34.25
N GLY A 578 1.93 -18.75 -33.64
CA GLY A 578 3.21 -19.19 -34.20
C GLY A 578 3.45 -20.71 -34.15
N GLY A 579 2.69 -21.45 -33.33
CA GLY A 579 2.83 -22.90 -33.17
C GLY A 579 2.28 -23.72 -34.34
N GLU A 580 1.28 -23.22 -35.07
CA GLU A 580 0.63 -23.98 -36.16
C GLU A 580 1.12 -23.56 -37.56
N VAL A 581 1.72 -22.38 -37.73
CA VAL A 581 2.04 -21.85 -39.07
C VAL A 581 3.43 -22.28 -39.57
N PHE A 582 4.36 -22.64 -38.68
CA PHE A 582 5.74 -23.01 -39.08
C PHE A 582 5.92 -24.46 -39.56
N ALA A 583 4.90 -25.33 -39.47
CA ALA A 583 4.98 -26.70 -39.98
C ALA A 583 4.55 -26.85 -41.46
N GLY A 584 4.00 -25.82 -42.10
CA GLY A 584 3.34 -25.94 -43.41
C GLY A 584 4.13 -25.45 -44.63
N PHE A 585 5.28 -24.78 -44.48
CA PHE A 585 5.92 -24.03 -45.58
C PHE A 585 7.34 -24.50 -45.97
N SER A 586 7.73 -25.73 -45.65
CA SER A 586 9.06 -26.27 -46.00
C SER A 586 9.12 -27.08 -47.30
N GLY A 587 8.15 -26.97 -48.22
CA GLY A 587 8.11 -27.88 -49.36
C GLY A 587 7.42 -27.38 -50.61
N PHE A 588 7.85 -26.28 -51.23
CA PHE A 588 7.60 -26.05 -52.67
C PHE A 588 8.60 -25.04 -53.25
N HIS A 589 9.83 -25.49 -53.52
CA HIS A 589 10.70 -24.89 -54.54
C HIS A 589 11.63 -25.97 -55.14
N LYS A 590 11.13 -26.63 -56.20
CA LYS A 590 11.91 -27.29 -57.25
C LYS A 590 10.99 -27.61 -58.43
N ALA A 591 10.99 -26.75 -59.44
CA ALA A 591 10.83 -27.01 -60.87
C ALA A 591 10.82 -25.68 -61.60
#